data_AF-A0A8J2VMA1-F1
#
_entry.id   AF-A0A8J2VMA1-F1
#
_cell.length_a   1.000
_cell.length_b   1.000
_cell.length_c   1.000
_cell.angle_alpha   90.00
_cell.angle_beta   90.00
_cell.angle_gamma   90.00
#
_symmetry.space_group_name_H-M   'P 1'
#
loop_
_entity.id
_entity.type
_entity.pdbx_description
1 polymer ?
#
loop_
_entity_poly.entity_id
_entity_poly.type
_entity_poly.pdbx_seq_one_letter_code
_entity_poly.pdbx_strand_id
1 'polypeptide(L)' 'MFDYINSNNEKSTRRVLPVKKLFKDKAWYLDGYCLDKQADRLFKINRMSNLLETSEALE' A
#
# COMPACT_ATOMS: atom_id res chain seq x y z
N MET A 1 -1.22 -3.09 7.68
CA MET A 1 0.02 -2.31 7.39
C MET A 1 1.04 -3.13 6.60
N PHE A 2 2.02 -2.50 5.96
CA PHE A 2 3.17 -3.17 5.32
C PHE A 2 4.36 -2.21 5.18
N ASP A 3 5.57 -2.74 4.99
CA ASP A 3 6.72 -1.97 4.56
C ASP A 3 6.73 -1.80 3.04
N TYR A 4 7.14 -0.62 2.58
CA TYR A 4 7.15 -0.26 1.17
C TYR A 4 8.42 0.49 0.78
N ILE A 5 9.00 0.08 -0.35
CA ILE A 5 10.10 0.80 -0.99
C ILE A 5 9.55 1.65 -2.13
N ASN A 6 9.72 2.97 -2.07
CA ASN A 6 9.22 3.87 -3.10
C ASN A 6 10.15 3.91 -4.35
N SER A 7 9.83 4.76 -5.33
CA SER A 7 10.65 4.93 -6.55
C SER A 7 12.04 5.49 -6.28
N ASN A 8 12.22 6.19 -5.16
CA ASN A 8 13.50 6.76 -4.74
C ASN A 8 14.29 5.79 -3.85
N ASN A 9 13.86 4.53 -3.79
CA ASN A 9 14.45 3.47 -2.95
C ASN A 9 14.35 3.73 -1.43
N GLU A 10 13.45 4.62 -1.01
CA GLU A 10 13.22 4.94 0.40
C GLU A 10 12.24 3.94 1.01
N LYS A 11 12.63 3.37 2.15
CA LYS A 11 11.80 2.45 2.94
C LYS A 11 10.91 3.22 3.89
N SER A 12 9.66 2.78 4.00
CA SER A 12 8.76 3.28 5.03
C SER A 12 7.57 2.36 5.21
N THR A 13 7.02 2.33 6.42
CA THR A 13 5.80 1.58 6.72
C THR A 13 4.58 2.35 6.19
N ARG A 14 3.57 1.62 5.74
CA ARG A 14 2.33 2.12 5.17
C ARG A 14 1.15 1.51 5.87
N ARG A 15 0.27 2.38 6.36
CA ARG A 15 -1.05 2.02 6.86
C ARG A 15 -2.07 2.37 5.79
N VAL A 16 -2.78 1.35 5.33
CA VAL A 16 -3.61 1.42 4.14
C VAL A 16 -4.87 0.63 4.38
N LEU A 17 -6.01 1.22 4.03
CA LEU A 17 -7.26 0.50 3.91
C LEU A 17 -7.34 -0.06 2.50
N PRO A 18 -7.21 -1.39 2.34
CA PRO A 18 -7.17 -2.01 1.02
C PRO A 18 -8.56 -1.94 0.38
N VAL A 19 -8.62 -1.48 -0.86
CA VAL A 19 -9.88 -1.37 -1.63
C VAL A 19 -9.97 -2.53 -2.61
N LYS A 20 -8.96 -2.70 -3.47
CA LYS A 20 -8.94 -3.77 -4.47
C LYS A 20 -7.52 -4.08 -4.95
N LYS A 21 -7.34 -5.28 -5.47
CA LYS A 21 -6.16 -5.65 -6.26
C LYS A 21 -6.46 -5.45 -7.74
N LEU A 22 -5.51 -4.89 -8.49
CA LEU A 22 -5.63 -4.75 -9.95
C LEU A 22 -4.32 -5.07 -10.67
N PHE A 23 -4.43 -5.51 -11.92
CA PHE A 23 -3.30 -5.75 -12.81
C PHE A 23 -3.23 -4.65 -13.88
N LYS A 24 -2.10 -3.95 -13.95
CA LYS A 24 -1.85 -2.87 -14.93
C LYS A 24 -0.35 -2.82 -15.23
N ASP A 25 0.05 -2.40 -16.43
CA ASP A 25 1.47 -2.22 -16.80
C ASP A 25 2.37 -3.42 -16.43
N LYS A 26 1.85 -4.64 -16.66
CA LYS A 26 2.51 -5.91 -16.37
C LYS A 26 2.86 -6.14 -14.88
N ALA A 27 2.18 -5.48 -13.95
CA ALA A 27 2.39 -5.65 -12.52
C ALA A 27 1.07 -5.66 -11.74
N TRP A 28 1.10 -6.32 -10.57
CA TRP A 28 0.00 -6.29 -9.60
C TRP A 28 0.15 -5.09 -8.66
N TYR A 29 -0.95 -4.38 -8.46
CA TYR A 29 -1.06 -3.26 -7.54
C TYR A 29 -2.16 -3.52 -6.51
N LEU A 30 -1.92 -3.02 -5.30
CA LEU A 30 -2.95 -2.77 -4.31
C LEU A 30 -3.40 -1.32 -4.46
N ASP A 31 -4.69 -1.13 -4.72
CA ASP A 31 -5.37 0.15 -4.59
C ASP A 31 -5.93 0.27 -3.17
N GLY A 32 -5.72 1.41 -2.54
CA GLY A 32 -6.17 1.63 -1.18
C GLY A 32 -5.94 3.04 -0.68
N TYR A 33 -6.70 3.39 0.36
CA TYR A 33 -6.60 4.69 1.02
C TYR A 33 -5.44 4.68 2.01
N CYS A 34 -4.43 5.52 1.78
CA CYS A 34 -3.26 5.63 2.63
C CYS A 34 -3.55 6.55 3.80
N LEU A 35 -3.60 6.01 5.01
CA LEU A 35 -3.91 6.77 6.24
C LEU A 35 -2.86 7.84 6.54
N ASP A 36 -1.58 7.55 6.27
CA ASP A 36 -0.48 8.48 6.54
C ASP A 36 -0.47 9.69 5.58
N LYS A 37 -1.13 9.58 4.44
CA LYS A 37 -1.19 10.64 3.41
C LYS A 37 -2.59 11.16 3.15
N GLN A 38 -3.59 10.58 3.82
CA GLN A 38 -5.01 10.89 3.68
C GLN A 38 -5.44 10.98 2.21
N ALA A 39 -5.05 9.99 1.40
CA ALA A 39 -5.31 9.97 -0.03
C ALA A 39 -5.30 8.55 -0.58
N ASP A 40 -6.06 8.33 -1.66
CA ASP A 40 -6.00 7.10 -2.46
C ASP A 40 -4.65 6.95 -3.15
N ARG A 41 -4.07 5.75 -3.07
CA ARG A 41 -2.76 5.45 -3.65
C ARG A 41 -2.69 4.03 -4.19
N LEU A 42 -1.89 3.88 -5.25
CA LEU A 42 -1.51 2.59 -5.80
C LEU A 42 -0.15 2.16 -5.25
N PHE A 43 -0.08 0.93 -4.74
CA PHE A 43 1.13 0.30 -4.23
C PHE A 43 1.46 -0.93 -5.08
N LYS A 44 2.68 -1.00 -5.65
CA LYS A 44 3.11 -2.20 -6.36
C LYS A 44 3.34 -3.33 -5.36
N ILE A 45 2.66 -4.46 -5.55
CA ILE A 45 2.73 -5.58 -4.59
C ILE A 45 4.16 -6.12 -4.47
N ASN A 46 4.93 -6.14 -5.56
CA ASN A 46 6.32 -6.60 -5.53
C ASN A 46 7.30 -5.67 -4.79
N ARG A 47 6.85 -4.50 -4.32
CA ARG A 47 7.61 -3.57 -3.48
C ARG A 47 7.16 -3.59 -2.01
N MET A 48 6.23 -4.46 -1.67
CA MET A 48 5.69 -4.64 -0.33
C MET A 48 6.42 -5.78 0.40
N SER A 49 6.69 -5.59 1.68
CA SER A 49 7.22 -6.60 2.59
C SER A 49 6.61 -6.46 3.98
N ASN A 50 6.80 -7.46 4.85
CA ASN A 50 6.35 -7.41 6.25
C ASN A 50 4.86 -7.05 6.39
N LEU A 51 4.02 -7.70 5.58
CA LEU A 51 2.57 -7.50 5.62
C LEU A 51 2.01 -7.96 6.98
N LEU A 52 1.28 -7.08 7.64
CA LEU A 52 0.60 -7.34 8.91
C LEU A 52 -0.84 -6.83 8.84
N GLU A 53 -1.79 -7.69 9.18
CA GLU A 53 -3.19 -7.31 9.31
C GLU A 53 -3.40 -6.43 10.55
N THR A 54 -4.23 -5.40 10.42
CA THR A 54 -4.50 -4.40 11.47
C THR A 54 -5.98 -4.09 11.53
N SER A 55 -6.53 -3.83 12.71
CA SER A 55 -7.94 -3.50 12.92
C SER A 55 -8.25 -2.00 12.73
N GLU A 56 -7.50 -1.30 11.87
CA GLU A 56 -7.73 0.13 11.60
C GLU A 56 -8.96 0.32 10.68
N ALA A 57 -9.79 1.31 10.99
CA ALA A 57 -10.96 1.72 10.21
C ALA A 57 -10.98 3.25 10.05
N LEU A 58 -11.69 3.77 9.04
CA LEU A 58 -12.00 5.21 8.99
C LEU A 58 -13.06 5.49 10.06
N GLU A 59 -12.81 6.51 10.89
CA GLU A 59 -13.84 7.13 11.73
C GLU A 59 -14.75 8.05 10.90
#